data_AF-A0A0M3JK53-F1
#
_entry.id   AF-A0A0M3JK53-F1
#
_cell.length_a   1.000
_cell.length_b   1.000
_cell.length_c   1.000
_cell.angle_alpha   90.00
_cell.angle_beta   90.00
_cell.angle_gamma   90.00
#
_symmetry.space_group_name_H-M   'P 1'
#
loop_
_entity.id
_entity.type
_entity.pdbx_description
1 polymer ?
#
loop_
_entity_poly.entity_id
_entity_poly.type
_entity_poly.pdbx_seq_one_letter_code
_entity_poly.pdbx_strand_id
1 'polypeptide(L)' 'MIKCGQLQRRVGLREKMKSMVTGRWLDWDPTDCFLLFKRDPQPFSFDQMYPFADDVKIAEPGSKSFSTAHLKLETGTT' A
#
# COMPACT_ATOMS: atom_id res chain seq x y z
N MET A 1 -7.75 -11.81 6.05
CA MET A 1 -7.68 -10.55 6.81
C MET A 1 -6.24 -10.40 7.29
N ILE A 2 -5.52 -9.35 6.87
CA ILE A 2 -4.14 -9.10 7.33
C ILE A 2 -4.24 -8.61 8.77
N LYS A 3 -4.12 -9.53 9.75
CA LYS A 3 -3.99 -9.17 11.16
C LYS A 3 -2.51 -8.90 11.43
N CYS A 4 -2.20 -7.73 12.00
CA CYS A 4 -0.86 -7.38 12.49
C CYS A 4 0.26 -7.22 11.43
N GLY A 5 -0.06 -6.88 10.19
CA GLY A 5 0.96 -6.52 9.20
C GLY A 5 1.54 -5.12 9.45
N GLN A 6 2.86 -4.96 9.42
CA GLN A 6 3.51 -3.64 9.46
C GLN A 6 3.38 -2.95 8.10
N LEU A 7 2.21 -2.39 7.81
CA LEU A 7 1.95 -1.65 6.59
C LEU A 7 2.20 -0.15 6.84
N GLN A 8 3.05 0.44 6.00
CA GLN A 8 3.24 1.89 5.94
C GLN A 8 2.77 2.38 4.58
N ARG A 9 2.07 3.52 4.55
CA ARG A 9 1.77 4.24 3.31
C ARG A 9 1.94 5.73 3.49
N ARG A 10 2.07 6.44 2.38
CA ARG A 10 2.03 7.91 2.36
C ARG A 10 0.61 8.41 2.56
N VAL A 11 0.47 9.50 3.30
CA VAL A 11 -0.78 10.26 3.38
C VAL A 11 -0.89 11.09 2.10
N GLY A 12 -2.01 10.99 1.40
CA GLY A 12 -2.24 11.75 0.18
C GLY A 12 -2.43 13.25 0.48
N LEU A 13 -2.00 14.13 -0.43
CA LEU A 13 -2.11 15.59 -0.27
C LEU A 13 -3.53 16.10 0.07
N ARG A 14 -4.57 15.42 -0.44
CA ARG A 14 -5.99 15.79 -0.22
C ARG A 14 -6.69 14.88 0.80
N GLU A 15 -5.95 13.99 1.42
CA GLU A 15 -6.52 12.98 2.30
C GLU A 15 -6.83 13.56 3.68
N LYS A 16 -8.04 13.33 4.18
CA LYS A 16 -8.46 13.81 5.49
C LYS A 16 -8.15 12.78 6.55
N MET A 17 -7.62 13.21 7.70
CA MET A 17 -7.31 12.30 8.79
C MET A 17 -8.51 11.47 9.25
N LYS A 18 -9.70 12.09 9.35
CA LYS A 18 -10.95 11.40 9.70
C LYS A 18 -11.22 10.19 8.80
N SER A 19 -11.05 10.32 7.47
CA SER A 19 -11.31 9.20 6.55
C SER A 19 -10.26 8.09 6.66
N MET A 20 -9.03 8.41 7.10
CA MET A 20 -8.03 7.38 7.39
C MET A 20 -8.39 6.58 8.63
N VAL A 21 -8.77 7.27 9.70
CA VAL A 21 -9.09 6.62 10.98
C VAL A 21 -10.37 5.81 10.85
N THR A 22 -11.47 6.42 10.40
CA THR A 22 -12.79 5.77 10.47
C THR A 22 -13.04 4.73 9.40
N GLY A 23 -12.44 4.84 8.22
CA GLY A 23 -12.70 3.93 7.09
C GLY A 23 -11.57 2.94 6.80
N ARG A 24 -10.54 2.89 7.65
CA ARG A 24 -9.43 1.92 7.52
C ARG A 24 -8.95 1.44 8.87
N TRP A 25 -8.51 2.33 9.76
CA TRP A 25 -7.94 1.89 11.03
C TRP A 25 -8.97 1.15 11.87
N LEU A 26 -10.18 1.70 12.04
CA LEU A 26 -11.22 1.00 12.79
C LEU A 26 -11.65 -0.33 12.14
N ASP A 27 -11.70 -0.38 10.80
CA ASP A 27 -12.10 -1.59 10.08
C ASP A 27 -11.05 -2.71 10.14
N TRP A 28 -9.77 -2.34 10.34
CA TRP A 28 -8.66 -3.28 10.34
C TRP A 28 -8.28 -3.78 11.74
N ASP A 29 -8.90 -3.23 12.78
CA ASP A 29 -8.65 -3.56 14.19
C ASP A 29 -7.14 -3.68 14.55
N PRO A 30 -6.33 -2.63 14.28
CA PRO A 30 -4.90 -2.66 14.50
C PRO A 30 -4.60 -2.51 16.00
N THR A 31 -3.54 -3.17 16.46
CA THR A 31 -3.03 -3.00 17.83
C THR A 31 -2.50 -1.59 18.06
N ASP A 32 -1.80 -1.02 17.07
CA ASP A 32 -1.23 0.32 17.13
C ASP A 32 -1.29 1.01 15.75
N CYS A 33 -1.63 2.30 15.74
CA CYS A 33 -1.59 3.15 14.55
C CYS A 33 -1.02 4.52 14.91
N PHE A 34 -0.09 5.01 14.09
CA PHE A 34 0.57 6.29 14.32
C PHE A 34 0.89 6.98 13.00
N LEU A 35 1.05 8.30 13.09
CA LEU A 35 1.49 9.14 11.99
C LEU A 35 2.99 9.41 12.13
N LEU A 36 3.75 9.11 11.08
CA LEU A 36 5.17 9.40 11.02
C LEU A 36 5.39 10.66 10.17
N PHE A 37 5.96 11.69 10.79
CA PHE A 37 6.49 12.83 10.06
C PHE A 37 7.98 12.60 9.81
N LYS A 38 8.33 12.26 8.56
CA LYS A 38 9.72 12.00 8.15
C LYS A 38 9.95 12.43 6.71
N ARG A 39 11.22 12.68 6.35
CA ARG A 39 11.61 12.96 4.97
C ARG A 39 11.30 11.75 4.10
N ASP A 40 10.72 11.99 2.93
CA ASP A 40 10.49 10.97 1.92
C ASP A 40 11.78 10.75 1.10
N PRO A 41 12.42 9.56 1.17
CA PRO A 41 13.64 9.30 0.41
C PRO A 41 13.39 9.17 -1.09
N GLN A 42 12.15 8.84 -1.50
CA GLN A 42 11.78 8.64 -2.90
C GLN A 42 10.47 9.38 -3.19
N PRO A 43 10.47 10.72 -3.29
CA PRO A 43 9.25 11.47 -3.58
C PRO A 43 8.57 10.93 -4.84
N PHE A 44 7.24 10.87 -4.81
CA PHE A 44 6.47 10.39 -5.95
C PHE A 44 6.72 11.27 -7.18
N SER A 45 7.05 10.63 -8.32
CA SER A 45 7.20 11.29 -9.62
C SER A 45 6.26 10.65 -10.63
N PHE A 46 5.50 11.48 -11.34
CA PHE A 46 4.65 11.03 -12.45
C PHE A 46 5.48 10.50 -13.63
N ASP A 47 6.73 10.95 -13.76
CA ASP A 47 7.64 10.53 -14.84
C ASP A 47 8.18 9.09 -14.66
N GLN A 48 7.91 8.47 -13.50
CA GLN A 48 8.37 7.12 -13.16
C GLN A 48 7.22 6.09 -13.13
N MET A 49 6.07 6.40 -13.73
CA MET A 49 4.96 5.45 -13.80
C MET A 49 5.25 4.36 -14.84
N TYR A 50 5.68 3.20 -14.36
CA TYR A 50 5.77 1.97 -15.16
C TYR A 50 4.56 1.08 -14.82
N PRO A 51 3.61 0.88 -15.76
CA PRO A 51 2.36 0.16 -15.48
C PRO A 51 2.51 -1.36 -15.47
N PHE A 52 3.73 -1.88 -15.62
CA PHE A 52 4.02 -3.30 -15.62
C PHE A 52 4.92 -3.65 -14.43
N ALA A 53 4.78 -4.85 -13.91
CA ALA A 53 5.72 -5.43 -12.97
C ALA A 53 5.97 -6.86 -13.43
N ASP A 54 7.22 -7.15 -13.80
CA ASP A 54 7.60 -8.43 -14.40
C ASP A 54 7.45 -9.56 -13.38
N ASP A 55 8.39 -9.77 -12.47
CA ASP A 55 8.29 -10.88 -11.51
C ASP A 55 7.83 -10.39 -10.15
N VAL A 56 6.51 -10.48 -9.89
CA VAL A 56 5.94 -10.15 -8.58
C VAL A 56 5.64 -11.44 -7.82
N LYS A 57 6.07 -11.48 -6.55
CA LYS A 57 5.68 -12.54 -5.61
C LYS A 57 4.37 -12.19 -4.94
N ILE A 58 3.36 -13.01 -5.17
CA ILE A 58 2.01 -12.85 -4.60
C ILE A 58 1.88 -13.84 -3.45
N ALA A 59 1.49 -13.34 -2.27
CA ALA A 59 1.29 -14.18 -1.09
C ALA A 59 -0.07 -14.89 -1.16
N GLU A 60 -0.09 -16.19 -0.91
CA GLU A 60 -1.33 -16.96 -0.82
C GLU A 60 -2.06 -16.60 0.50
N PRO A 61 -3.38 -16.32 0.48
CA PRO A 61 -4.12 -15.85 1.64
C PRO A 61 -3.94 -16.75 2.88
N GLY A 62 -3.50 -16.15 4.00
CA GLY A 62 -3.36 -16.85 5.28
C GLY A 62 -2.15 -17.78 5.40
N SER A 63 -1.25 -17.78 4.41
CA SER A 63 -0.05 -18.61 4.41
C SER A 63 1.24 -17.79 4.35
N LYS A 64 2.39 -18.47 4.45
CA LYS A 64 3.72 -17.92 4.14
C LYS A 64 4.24 -18.43 2.79
N SER A 65 3.33 -18.87 1.93
CA SER A 65 3.63 -19.38 0.58
C SER A 65 3.42 -18.27 -0.45
N PHE A 66 4.20 -18.32 -1.53
CA PHE A 66 4.18 -17.30 -2.56
C PHE A 66 4.16 -17.95 -3.95
N SER A 67 3.42 -17.35 -4.88
CA SER A 67 3.45 -17.64 -6.31
C SER A 67 4.06 -16.46 -7.07
N THR A 68 4.77 -16.72 -8.16
CA THR A 68 5.32 -15.67 -9.03
C THR A 68 4.36 -15.43 -10.18
N ALA A 69 4.06 -14.16 -10.47
CA ALA A 69 3.22 -13.77 -11.59
C ALA A 69 3.65 -12.43 -12.20
N HIS A 70 3.32 -12.25 -13.47
CA HIS A 70 3.44 -10.98 -14.19
C HIS A 70 2.18 -10.14 -13.98
N LEU A 71 2.36 -8.88 -13.55
CA LEU A 71 1.25 -7.97 -13.26
C LEU A 71 1.27 -6.76 -14.18
N LYS A 72 0.08 -6.40 -14.68
CA LYS A 72 -0.16 -5.17 -15.42
C LYS A 72 -1.23 -4.37 -14.70
N LEU A 73 -0.97 -3.08 -14.48
CA LEU A 73 -1.96 -2.13 -13.97
C LEU A 73 -2.84 -1.65 -15.14
N GLU A 74 -4.09 -2.11 -15.18
CA GLU A 74 -5.01 -1.85 -16.31
C GLU A 74 -5.47 -0.38 -16.43
N THR A 75 -5.23 0.46 -15.42
CA THR A 75 -5.65 1.87 -15.36
C THR A 75 -4.49 2.88 -15.40
N GLY A 76 -3.28 2.44 -15.73
CA GLY A 76 -2.16 3.37 -15.97
C GLY A 76 -2.35 4.08 -17.31
N THR A 77 -2.83 5.33 -17.30
CA THR A 77 -2.75 6.21 -18.48
C THR A 77 -1.27 6.40 -18.85
N THR A 78 -0.92 6.07 -20.11
CA THR A 78 0.37 6.39 -20.74
C THR A 78 0.59 7.89 -20.81
#